data_AF-W4QF83-F1
#
_entry.id   AF-W4QF83-F1
#
_cell.length_a   1.000
_cell.length_b   1.000
_cell.length_c   1.000
_cell.angle_alpha   90.00
_cell.angle_beta   90.00
_cell.angle_gamma   90.00
#
_symmetry.space_group_name_H-M   'P 1'
#
loop_
_entity.id
_entity.type
_entity.pdbx_description
1 polymer ?
#
loop_
_entity_poly.entity_id
_entity_poly.type
_entity_poly.pdbx_seq_one_letter_code
_entity_poly.pdbx_strand_id
1 'polypeptide(L)' 'MRDICLERGILSEEELKEILDPDEMTKPGISGARFFEGQ' A
#
# COMPACT_ATOMS: atom_id res chain seq x y z
N MET A 1 1.17 12.43 2.25
CA MET A 1 0.22 11.29 2.33
C MET A 1 0.89 10.09 2.99
N ARG A 2 2.06 9.63 2.51
CA ARG A 2 2.87 8.56 3.13
C ARG A 2 3.05 8.73 4.66
N ASP A 3 3.49 9.91 5.10
CA ASP A 3 3.78 10.19 6.50
C ASP A 3 2.56 10.06 7.43
N ILE A 4 1.38 10.46 6.96
CA ILE A 4 0.13 10.41 7.74
C ILE A 4 -0.32 8.96 7.96
N CYS A 5 -0.12 8.08 6.97
CA CYS A 5 -0.46 6.66 7.10
C CYS A 5 0.44 5.94 8.12
N LEU A 6 1.73 6.28 8.14
CA LEU A 6 2.70 5.75 9.11
C LEU A 6 2.46 6.30 10.52
N GLU A 7 2.27 7.62 10.63
CA GLU A 7 2.06 8.29 11.91
C GLU A 7 0.77 7.81 12.61
N ARG A 8 -0.26 7.50 11.83
CA ARG A 8 -1.52 6.93 12.33
C ARG A 8 -1.49 5.42 12.51
N GLY A 9 -0.40 4.75 12.16
CA GLY A 9 -0.27 3.29 12.22
C GLY A 9 -1.29 2.54 11.35
N ILE A 10 -1.79 3.17 10.29
CA ILE A 10 -2.79 2.58 9.37
C ILE A 10 -2.10 1.62 8.40
N LEU A 11 -0.86 1.93 8.02
CA LEU A 11 -0.02 1.11 7.15
C LEU A 11 1.39 1.06 7.75
N SER A 12 2.04 -0.09 7.64
CA SER A 12 3.47 -0.25 7.92
C SER A 12 4.30 0.27 6.75
N GLU A 13 5.58 0.55 6.98
CA GLU A 13 6.48 1.03 5.93
C GLU A 13 6.55 0.09 4.72
N GLU A 14 6.51 -1.22 4.95
CA GLU A 14 6.52 -2.24 3.90
C GLU A 14 5.25 -2.20 3.04
N GLU A 15 4.08 -2.05 3.67
CA GLU A 15 2.79 -1.98 2.99
C GLU A 15 2.69 -0.72 2.14
N LEU A 16 3.15 0.40 2.72
CA LEU A 16 3.19 1.68 2.04
C LEU A 16 4.17 1.67 0.86
N LYS A 17 5.28 0.94 0.98
CA LYS A 17 6.26 0.79 -0.09
C LYS A 17 5.69 -0.03 -1.25
N GLU A 18 4.93 -1.08 -0.96
CA GLU A 18 4.27 -1.91 -1.97
C GLU A 18 3.15 -1.17 -2.69
N ILE A 19 2.26 -0.48 -1.96
CA ILE A 19 1.17 0.30 -2.56
C ILE A 19 1.70 1.41 -3.49
N LEU A 20 2.85 1.96 -3.14
CA LEU A 20 3.47 3.06 -3.89
C LEU A 20 4.66 2.58 -4.72
N ASP A 21 4.70 1.28 -5.03
CA ASP A 21 5.61 0.73 -6.02
C ASP A 21 5.18 1.20 -7.42
N PRO A 22 6.08 1.79 -8.21
CA PRO A 22 5.74 2.34 -9.51
C PRO A 22 5.25 1.29 -10.52
N ASP A 23 5.65 0.01 -10.41
CA ASP A 23 5.13 -1.06 -11.27
C ASP A 23 3.65 -1.34 -10.93
N GLU A 24 3.33 -1.41 -9.63
CA GLU A 24 1.96 -1.61 -9.13
C GLU A 24 1.05 -0.42 -9.46
N MET A 25 1.57 0.81 -9.37
CA MET A 25 0.81 2.02 -9.75
C MET A 25 0.48 2.09 -11.25
N THR A 26 1.21 1.36 -12.11
CA THR A 26 0.86 1.24 -13.54
C THR A 26 -0.24 0.21 -13.80
N LYS A 27 -0.58 -0.62 -12.81
CA LYS A 27 -1.63 -1.64 -12.86
C LYS A 27 -2.77 -1.24 -11.92
N PRO A 28 -3.68 -0.34 -12.36
CA PRO A 28 -4.79 0.09 -11.53
C PRO A 28 -5.66 -1.10 -11.12
N GLY A 29 -5.96 -1.20 -9.82
CA GLY A 29 -6.83 -2.24 -9.25
C GLY A 29 -6.13 -3.39 -8.54
N ILE A 30 -4.81 -3.51 -8.62
CA ILE A 30 -4.03 -4.58 -7.94
C ILE A 30 -3.06 -4.02 -6.89
N SER A 31 -2.72 -2.72 -6.95
CA SER A 31 -1.85 -2.08 -5.96
C SER A 31 -2.37 -2.30 -4.53
N GLY A 32 -1.66 -3.14 -3.77
CA GLY A 32 -2.05 -3.54 -2.42
C GLY A 32 -3.18 -4.59 -2.33
N ALA A 33 -3.56 -5.27 -3.41
CA ALA A 33 -4.57 -6.33 -3.41
C ALA A 33 -4.21 -7.50 -2.48
N ARG A 34 -2.90 -7.72 -2.27
CA ARG A 34 -2.41 -8.71 -1.30
C ARG A 34 -2.82 -8.39 0.15
N PHE A 35 -3.18 -7.15 0.46
CA PHE A 35 -3.77 -6.76 1.74
C PHE A 35 -5.27 -7.06 1.85
N PHE A 36 -5.96 -7.31 0.73
CA PHE A 36 -7.39 -7.59 0.68
C PHE A 36 -7.72 -9.09 0.57
N GLU A 37 -6.82 -9.95 0.09
CA GLU A 37 -7.04 -11.41 -0.07
C GLU A 37 -6.97 -12.25 1.23
N GLY A 38 -7.26 -11.63 2.39
CA GLY A 38 -7.17 -12.25 3.71
C GLY A 38 -8.44 -12.19 4.56
N GLN A 39 -9.63 -12.08 3.96
CA GLN A 39 -10.92 -12.16 4.67
C GLN A 39 -11.78 -13.34 4.21
#